data_AF-A0AAW2L9C8-F1
#
_entry.id   AF-A0AAW2L9C8-F1
#
_cell.length_a   1.000
_cell.length_b   1.000
_cell.length_c   1.000
_cell.angle_alpha   90.00
_cell.angle_beta   90.00
_cell.angle_gamma   90.00
#
_symmetry.space_group_name_H-M   'P 1'
#
loop_
_entity.id
_entity.type
_entity.pdbx_description
1 polymer ?
#
loop_
_entity_poly.entity_id
_entity_poly.type
_entity_poly.pdbx_seq_one_letter_code
_entity_poly.pdbx_strand_id
1 'polypeptide(L)'
;MKKDKCEIEQEPLTEKRRREDKEREGTASRKKEERNKKEEKTERRNNKEDYLKRNGLHKLPDSFVYLLIPGLFSNHGALYFVSTKRFFSKMGLACHIAKIHSEASVEHNAWELKQYIEELYWGSGKRVMLLGHSKGGVDAAAALSIYSQELRDKVAGLALVQSPWWHTYSI
;
A
#
# COMPACT_ATOMS: atom_id res chain seq x y z
N MET A 1 -78.35 19.89 -30.88
CA MET A 1 -77.09 19.16 -30.66
C MET A 1 -76.28 19.11 -31.95
N LYS A 2 -75.12 19.78 -32.01
CA LYS A 2 -73.94 19.39 -32.82
C LYS A 2 -72.71 19.83 -32.01
N LYS A 3 -71.81 18.87 -31.76
CA LYS A 3 -70.61 18.98 -30.93
C LYS A 3 -69.42 19.50 -31.75
N ASP A 4 -68.63 20.34 -31.06
CA ASP A 4 -67.18 20.36 -30.93
C ASP A 4 -66.27 20.12 -32.15
N LYS A 5 -65.36 21.08 -32.34
CA LYS A 5 -63.97 20.80 -32.75
C LYS A 5 -63.03 21.49 -31.78
N CYS A 6 -62.24 20.69 -31.07
CA CYS A 6 -61.04 21.10 -30.35
C CYS A 6 -59.86 20.67 -31.22
N GLU A 7 -59.03 21.62 -31.64
CA GLU A 7 -57.82 21.39 -32.44
C GLU A 7 -56.69 20.91 -31.54
N ILE A 8 -56.04 19.81 -31.92
CA ILE A 8 -54.83 19.29 -31.28
C ILE A 8 -53.66 19.62 -32.21
N GLU A 9 -52.79 20.53 -31.78
CA GLU A 9 -51.55 20.88 -32.48
C GLU A 9 -50.64 19.64 -32.60
N GLN A 10 -50.20 19.31 -33.82
CA GLN A 10 -49.25 18.22 -34.09
C GLN A 10 -47.81 18.79 -34.18
N GLU A 11 -46.87 18.23 -33.40
CA GLU A 11 -45.44 18.59 -33.48
C GLU A 11 -44.87 18.27 -34.90
N PRO A 12 -44.04 19.15 -35.49
CA PRO A 12 -43.53 18.98 -36.86
C PRO A 12 -42.53 17.81 -36.97
N LEU A 13 -42.67 17.00 -38.03
CA LEU A 13 -41.90 15.77 -38.33
C LEU A 13 -40.36 15.92 -38.29
N THR A 14 -39.84 17.13 -38.43
CA THR A 14 -38.41 17.47 -38.39
C THR A 14 -37.84 17.46 -36.96
N GLU A 15 -38.66 17.83 -35.97
CA GLU A 15 -38.27 17.87 -34.56
C GLU A 15 -38.16 16.45 -33.99
N LYS A 16 -39.06 15.56 -34.41
CA LYS A 16 -39.08 14.15 -34.00
C LYS A 16 -37.84 13.38 -34.48
N ARG A 17 -37.42 13.58 -35.74
CA ARG A 17 -36.19 12.98 -36.28
C ARG A 17 -34.93 13.49 -35.56
N ARG A 18 -34.86 14.78 -35.27
CA ARG A 18 -33.73 15.37 -34.50
C ARG A 18 -33.63 14.82 -33.08
N ARG A 19 -34.75 14.49 -32.43
CA ARG A 19 -34.76 13.85 -31.10
C ARG A 19 -34.28 12.40 -31.18
N GLU A 20 -34.72 11.63 -32.17
CA GLU A 20 -34.29 10.24 -32.38
C GLU A 20 -32.79 10.12 -32.71
N ASP A 21 -32.25 11.01 -33.54
CA ASP A 21 -30.82 11.03 -33.88
C ASP A 21 -29.95 11.38 -32.65
N LYS A 22 -30.39 12.36 -31.83
CA LYS A 22 -29.71 12.70 -30.56
C LYS A 22 -29.76 11.55 -29.55
N GLU A 23 -30.85 10.80 -29.46
CA GLU A 23 -30.94 9.61 -28.59
C GLU A 23 -30.03 8.48 -29.08
N ARG A 24 -29.90 8.28 -30.40
CA ARG A 24 -28.97 7.30 -30.99
C ARG A 24 -27.52 7.68 -30.78
N GLU A 25 -27.17 8.96 -30.90
CA GLU A 25 -25.82 9.47 -30.60
C GLU A 25 -25.47 9.36 -29.10
N GLY A 26 -26.43 9.66 -28.22
CA GLY A 26 -26.26 9.51 -26.77
C GLY A 26 -26.07 8.05 -26.33
N THR A 27 -26.82 7.12 -26.94
CA THR A 27 -26.68 5.68 -26.66
C THR A 27 -25.39 5.09 -27.23
N ALA A 28 -24.95 5.52 -28.41
CA ALA A 28 -23.66 5.12 -28.98
C ALA A 28 -22.48 5.63 -28.14
N SER A 29 -22.54 6.88 -27.66
CA SER A 29 -21.51 7.49 -26.81
C SER A 29 -21.37 6.77 -25.47
N ARG A 30 -22.49 6.43 -24.81
CA ARG A 30 -22.49 5.65 -23.56
C ARG A 30 -21.89 4.26 -23.76
N LYS A 31 -22.24 3.56 -24.85
CA LYS A 31 -21.67 2.23 -25.16
C LYS A 31 -20.16 2.28 -25.40
N LYS A 32 -19.65 3.34 -26.05
CA LYS A 32 -18.21 3.52 -26.28
C LYS A 32 -17.46 3.78 -24.97
N GLU A 33 -18.02 4.59 -24.08
CA GLU A 33 -17.41 4.87 -22.78
C GLU A 33 -17.38 3.64 -21.87
N GLU A 34 -18.44 2.82 -21.86
CA GLU A 34 -18.45 1.55 -21.12
C GLU A 34 -17.43 0.53 -21.67
N ARG A 35 -17.25 0.51 -23.00
CA ARG A 35 -16.28 -0.36 -23.65
C ARG A 35 -14.85 0.05 -23.31
N ASN A 36 -14.54 1.35 -23.36
CA ASN A 36 -13.25 1.88 -22.95
C ASN A 36 -12.98 1.59 -21.46
N LYS A 37 -13.96 1.75 -20.58
CA LYS A 37 -13.83 1.40 -19.15
C LYS A 37 -13.59 -0.09 -18.92
N LYS A 38 -14.19 -0.97 -19.74
CA LYS A 38 -13.95 -2.42 -19.68
C LYS A 38 -12.56 -2.79 -20.21
N GLU A 39 -12.12 -2.17 -21.29
CA GLU A 39 -10.80 -2.39 -21.88
C GLU A 39 -9.70 -1.91 -20.92
N GLU A 40 -9.82 -0.71 -20.35
CA GLU A 40 -8.87 -0.18 -19.36
C GLU A 40 -8.82 -1.04 -18.08
N LYS A 41 -9.96 -1.57 -17.63
CA LYS A 41 -10.02 -2.47 -16.47
C LYS A 41 -9.42 -3.85 -16.77
N THR A 42 -9.54 -4.32 -18.00
CA THR A 42 -8.94 -5.58 -18.48
C THR A 42 -7.44 -5.43 -18.66
N GLU A 43 -6.98 -4.31 -19.22
CA GLU A 43 -5.57 -4.00 -19.40
C GLU A 43 -4.84 -3.82 -18.07
N ARG A 44 -5.47 -3.14 -17.09
CA ARG A 44 -4.97 -3.07 -15.70
C ARG A 44 -4.87 -4.44 -15.03
N ARG A 45 -5.78 -5.37 -15.33
CA ARG A 45 -5.73 -6.75 -14.81
C ARG A 45 -4.61 -7.56 -15.48
N ASN A 46 -4.50 -7.47 -16.80
CA ASN A 46 -3.46 -8.17 -17.57
C ASN A 46 -2.06 -7.68 -17.19
N ASN A 47 -1.87 -6.36 -17.02
CA ASN A 47 -0.61 -5.80 -16.54
C ASN A 47 -0.29 -6.33 -15.14
N LYS A 48 -1.27 -6.39 -14.22
CA LYS A 48 -1.07 -6.94 -12.88
C LYS A 48 -0.66 -8.42 -12.92
N GLU A 49 -1.28 -9.23 -13.78
CA GLU A 49 -0.87 -10.63 -13.95
C GLU A 49 0.51 -10.77 -14.57
N ASP A 50 0.88 -9.93 -15.54
CA ASP A 50 2.21 -9.92 -16.14
C ASP A 50 3.29 -9.49 -15.14
N TYR A 51 3.00 -8.50 -14.28
CA TYR A 51 3.87 -8.16 -13.14
C TYR A 51 4.03 -9.32 -12.16
N LEU A 52 2.97 -10.09 -11.90
CA LEU A 52 3.00 -11.26 -11.02
C LEU A 52 3.74 -12.46 -11.64
N LYS A 53 3.62 -12.65 -12.97
CA LYS A 53 4.27 -13.73 -13.71
C LYS A 53 5.76 -13.48 -13.93
N ARG A 54 6.17 -12.23 -14.20
CA ARG A 54 7.57 -11.86 -14.45
C ARG A 54 8.47 -11.89 -13.21
N ASN A 55 7.89 -11.76 -12.01
CA ASN A 55 8.66 -11.63 -10.78
C ASN A 55 8.67 -12.90 -9.90
N GLY A 56 8.09 -14.02 -10.35
CA GLY A 56 7.88 -15.18 -9.48
C GLY A 56 6.92 -14.87 -8.33
N LEU A 57 6.23 -15.87 -7.81
CA LEU A 57 5.31 -15.68 -6.68
C LEU A 57 6.10 -15.52 -5.37
N HIS A 58 6.91 -14.47 -5.24
CA HIS A 58 7.56 -14.09 -3.97
C HIS A 58 6.51 -13.48 -3.05
N LYS A 59 5.61 -14.32 -2.53
CA LYS A 59 4.71 -13.94 -1.44
C LYS A 59 5.50 -13.99 -0.14
N LEU A 60 5.54 -12.85 0.53
CA LEU A 60 6.02 -12.79 1.90
C LEU A 60 5.11 -13.68 2.79
N PRO A 61 5.69 -14.52 3.65
CA PRO A 61 4.90 -15.40 4.53
C PRO A 61 4.08 -14.59 5.52
N ASP A 62 2.83 -15.00 5.74
CA ASP A 62 1.88 -14.41 6.72
C ASP A 62 2.06 -15.00 8.14
N SER A 63 2.99 -15.94 8.29
CA SER A 63 3.39 -16.54 9.57
C SER A 63 4.17 -15.59 10.48
N PHE A 64 4.56 -14.41 9.98
CA PHE A 64 5.33 -13.41 10.73
C PHE A 64 4.60 -12.08 10.85
N VAL A 65 5.01 -11.31 11.86
CA VAL A 65 4.69 -9.88 11.95
C VAL A 65 5.88 -9.09 11.42
N TYR A 66 5.64 -8.15 10.51
CA TYR A 66 6.70 -7.33 9.91
C TYR A 66 6.84 -6.01 10.67
N LEU A 67 8.04 -5.72 11.17
CA LEU A 67 8.37 -4.47 11.83
C LEU A 67 9.29 -3.62 10.95
N LEU A 68 8.77 -2.50 10.45
CA LEU A 68 9.52 -1.50 9.68
C LEU A 68 10.23 -0.56 10.67
N ILE A 69 11.56 -0.47 10.57
CA ILE A 69 12.38 0.31 11.51
C ILE A 69 13.03 1.48 10.75
N PRO A 70 12.60 2.73 11.00
CA PRO A 70 13.10 3.92 10.32
C PRO A 70 14.50 4.34 10.72
N GLY A 71 15.19 5.03 9.82
CA GLY A 71 16.48 5.67 10.10
C GLY A 71 16.40 7.17 10.40
N LEU A 72 17.56 7.84 10.40
CA LEU A 72 17.70 9.29 10.56
C LEU A 72 16.80 10.07 9.59
N PHE A 73 16.29 11.22 10.03
CA PHE A 73 15.34 12.09 9.31
C PHE A 73 13.96 11.53 9.01
N SER A 74 13.61 10.33 9.50
CA SER A 74 12.26 9.78 9.32
C SER A 74 11.17 10.59 10.05
N ASN A 75 11.55 11.46 11.00
CA ASN A 75 10.65 12.44 11.64
C ASN A 75 10.30 13.65 10.75
N HIS A 76 10.99 13.87 9.63
CA HIS A 76 10.75 15.02 8.75
C HIS A 76 9.84 14.72 7.55
N GLY A 77 9.34 13.48 7.42
CA GLY A 77 8.37 13.12 6.39
C GLY A 77 7.32 12.17 6.93
N ALA A 78 6.10 12.68 7.18
CA ALA A 78 4.93 11.93 7.69
C ALA A 78 4.47 10.73 6.81
N LEU A 79 5.24 10.37 5.78
CA LEU A 79 4.90 9.40 4.74
C LEU A 79 5.94 8.28 4.54
N TYR A 80 7.07 8.29 5.28
CA TYR A 80 8.24 7.46 4.97
C TYR A 80 7.95 5.95 4.85
N PHE A 81 7.09 5.41 5.71
CA PHE A 81 6.64 4.01 5.64
C PHE A 81 5.15 3.84 5.43
N VAL A 82 4.38 4.92 5.25
CA VAL A 82 2.92 4.82 5.12
C VAL A 82 2.54 4.07 3.84
N SER A 83 3.26 4.32 2.74
CA SER A 83 3.09 3.60 1.48
C SER A 83 3.50 2.13 1.59
N THR A 84 4.62 1.82 2.27
CA THR A 84 5.11 0.46 2.49
C THR A 84 4.16 -0.33 3.39
N LYS A 85 3.74 0.23 4.51
CA LYS A 85 2.72 -0.37 5.39
C LYS A 85 1.43 -0.63 4.64
N ARG A 86 0.95 0.33 3.83
CA ARG A 86 -0.25 0.16 3.00
C ARG A 86 -0.09 -0.97 1.98
N PHE A 87 1.11 -1.19 1.45
CA PHE A 87 1.41 -2.30 0.55
C PHE A 87 1.34 -3.65 1.29
N PHE A 88 1.95 -3.75 2.47
CA PHE A 88 1.86 -4.95 3.32
C PHE A 88 0.42 -5.25 3.74
N SER A 89 -0.35 -4.23 4.13
CA SER A 89 -1.77 -4.41 4.47
C SER A 89 -2.61 -4.87 3.28
N LYS A 90 -2.34 -4.38 2.05
CA LYS A 90 -2.99 -4.87 0.83
C LYS A 90 -2.67 -6.33 0.52
N MET A 91 -1.53 -6.84 1.01
CA MET A 91 -1.13 -8.24 0.91
C MET A 91 -1.70 -9.11 2.04
N GLY A 92 -2.40 -8.52 3.02
CA GLY A 92 -2.92 -9.23 4.19
C GLY A 92 -1.88 -9.50 5.28
N LEU A 93 -0.73 -8.82 5.23
CA LEU A 93 0.37 -9.05 6.17
C LEU A 93 0.26 -8.11 7.38
N ALA A 94 0.49 -8.65 8.57
CA ALA A 94 0.60 -7.86 9.80
C ALA A 94 1.88 -7.02 9.75
N CYS A 95 1.75 -5.70 9.73
CA CYS A 95 2.87 -4.78 9.57
C CYS A 95 2.77 -3.57 10.51
N HIS A 96 3.84 -3.32 11.24
CA HIS A 96 3.99 -2.25 12.21
C HIS A 96 5.18 -1.37 11.85
N ILE A 97 5.14 -0.10 12.25
CA ILE A 97 6.25 0.84 12.09
C ILE A 97 6.76 1.13 13.50
N ALA A 98 8.04 0.88 13.74
CA ALA A 98 8.66 1.17 15.02
C ALA A 98 8.68 2.69 15.25
N LYS A 99 8.19 3.11 16.41
CA LYS A 99 8.21 4.51 16.82
C LYS A 99 9.49 4.76 17.62
N ILE A 100 10.60 4.95 16.92
CA ILE A 100 11.90 5.24 17.53
C ILE A 100 12.33 6.67 17.21
N HIS A 101 13.04 7.28 18.15
CA HIS A 101 13.51 8.66 18.02
C HIS A 101 14.74 8.73 17.11
N SER A 102 14.71 9.63 16.11
CA SER A 102 15.79 9.73 15.12
C SER A 102 17.12 10.20 15.71
N GLU A 103 17.06 11.06 16.73
CA GLU A 103 18.22 11.67 17.38
C GLU A 103 18.72 10.90 18.61
N ALA A 104 18.00 9.84 19.02
CA ALA A 104 18.39 9.05 20.18
C ALA A 104 19.57 8.11 19.87
N SER A 105 20.33 7.77 20.92
CA SER A 105 21.47 6.86 20.78
C SER A 105 21.03 5.47 20.32
N VAL A 106 21.97 4.73 19.73
CA VAL A 106 21.73 3.37 19.24
C VAL A 106 21.31 2.46 20.39
N GLU A 107 21.90 2.61 21.57
CA GLU A 107 21.58 1.83 22.77
C GLU A 107 20.16 2.09 23.26
N HIS A 108 19.73 3.35 23.28
CA HIS A 108 18.37 3.70 23.67
C HIS A 108 17.33 3.13 22.69
N ASN A 109 17.56 3.33 21.39
CA ASN A 109 16.68 2.79 20.36
C ASN A 109 16.67 1.26 20.36
N ALA A 110 17.80 0.61 20.64
CA ALA A 110 17.88 -0.84 20.77
C ALA A 110 17.00 -1.37 21.91
N TRP A 111 16.99 -0.68 23.05
CA TRP A 111 16.10 -1.02 24.16
C TRP A 111 14.62 -0.81 23.82
N GLU A 112 14.26 0.31 23.18
CA GLU A 112 12.88 0.55 22.72
C GLU A 112 12.43 -0.52 21.72
N LEU A 113 13.30 -0.87 20.76
CA LEU A 113 13.02 -1.93 19.78
C LEU A 113 12.82 -3.29 20.44
N LYS A 114 13.62 -3.61 21.46
CA LYS A 114 13.45 -4.82 22.25
C LYS A 114 12.06 -4.90 22.86
N GLN A 115 11.61 -3.84 23.55
CA GLN A 115 10.26 -3.80 24.14
C GLN A 115 9.18 -3.96 23.07
N TYR A 116 9.34 -3.28 21.93
CA TYR A 116 8.38 -3.34 20.83
C TYR A 116 8.27 -4.75 20.23
N ILE A 117 9.39 -5.45 20.04
CA ILE A 117 9.41 -6.83 19.53
C ILE A 117 8.72 -7.77 20.50
N GLU A 118 8.95 -7.60 21.80
CA GLU A 118 8.31 -8.44 22.82
C GLU A 118 6.80 -8.21 22.89
N GLU A 119 6.35 -6.96 22.81
CA GLU A 119 4.92 -6.64 22.76
C GLU A 119 4.24 -7.27 21.53
N LEU A 120 4.87 -7.17 20.36
CA LEU A 120 4.35 -7.78 19.13
C LEU A 120 4.31 -9.30 19.21
N TYR A 121 5.36 -9.91 19.76
CA TYR A 121 5.41 -11.36 19.94
C TYR A 121 4.35 -11.83 20.94
N TRP A 122 4.20 -11.14 22.07
CA TRP A 122 3.19 -11.45 23.08
C TRP A 122 1.76 -11.27 22.56
N GLY A 123 1.50 -10.17 21.85
CA GLY A 123 0.17 -9.86 21.33
C GLY A 123 -0.28 -10.73 20.15
N SER A 124 0.66 -11.23 19.34
CA SER A 124 0.34 -12.00 18.13
C SER A 124 0.67 -13.49 18.22
N GLY A 125 1.54 -13.90 19.15
CA GLY A 125 2.13 -15.25 19.21
C GLY A 125 3.05 -15.59 18.02
N LYS A 126 3.32 -14.64 17.12
CA LYS A 126 4.11 -14.85 15.90
C LYS A 126 5.49 -14.22 16.03
N ARG A 127 6.49 -14.87 15.42
CA ARG A 127 7.84 -14.30 15.31
C ARG A 127 7.84 -13.03 14.45
N VAL A 128 8.73 -12.11 14.76
CA VAL A 128 8.82 -10.79 14.14
C VAL A 128 9.94 -10.78 13.09
N MET A 129 9.63 -10.30 11.88
CA MET A 129 10.59 -10.03 10.82
C MET A 129 10.94 -8.54 10.82
N LEU A 130 12.22 -8.22 11.06
CA LEU A 130 12.70 -6.84 11.16
C LEU A 130 13.14 -6.34 9.79
N LEU A 131 12.70 -5.13 9.43
CA LEU A 131 13.04 -4.45 8.18
C LEU A 131 13.63 -3.08 8.53
N GLY A 132 14.96 -3.04 8.68
CA GLY A 132 15.68 -1.84 9.08
C GLY A 132 16.14 -1.01 7.88
N HIS A 133 15.82 0.29 7.90
CA HIS A 133 16.32 1.24 6.91
C HIS A 133 17.35 2.19 7.53
N SER A 134 18.47 2.45 6.84
CA SER A 134 19.49 3.40 7.31
C SER A 134 19.90 3.12 8.77
N LYS A 135 19.91 4.12 9.65
CA LYS A 135 20.15 4.00 11.09
C LYS A 135 19.24 2.96 11.76
N GLY A 136 18.00 2.79 11.30
CA GLY A 136 17.07 1.81 11.85
C GLY A 136 17.56 0.37 11.70
N GLY A 137 18.36 0.07 10.68
CA GLY A 137 19.03 -1.23 10.56
C GLY A 137 20.17 -1.42 11.55
N VAL A 138 20.91 -0.34 11.85
CA VAL A 138 21.96 -0.34 12.89
C VAL A 138 21.33 -0.51 14.28
N ASP A 139 20.27 0.25 14.57
CA ASP A 139 19.51 0.14 15.83
C ASP A 139 18.93 -1.27 16.00
N ALA A 140 18.39 -1.87 14.94
CA ALA A 140 17.89 -3.25 14.95
C ALA A 140 19.00 -4.28 15.18
N ALA A 141 20.14 -4.13 14.51
CA ALA A 141 21.29 -5.00 14.69
C ALA A 141 21.84 -4.90 16.13
N ALA A 142 21.91 -3.69 16.69
CA ALA A 142 22.30 -3.47 18.07
C ALA A 142 21.33 -4.14 19.05
N ALA A 143 20.02 -4.03 18.83
CA ALA A 143 19.01 -4.73 19.63
C ALA A 143 19.22 -6.25 19.62
N LEU A 144 19.45 -6.84 18.43
CA LEU A 144 19.72 -8.28 18.30
C LEU A 144 21.06 -8.70 18.93
N SER A 145 22.06 -7.82 18.94
CA SER A 145 23.37 -8.12 19.54
C SER A 145 23.32 -8.06 21.06
N ILE A 146 22.75 -6.98 21.62
CA ILE A 146 22.69 -6.74 23.06
C ILE A 146 21.71 -7.70 23.74
N TYR A 147 20.53 -7.88 23.14
CA TYR A 147 19.43 -8.69 23.71
C TYR A 147 19.27 -10.03 23.00
N SER A 148 20.36 -10.58 22.46
CA SER A 148 20.37 -11.82 21.66
C SER A 148 19.63 -12.97 22.34
N GLN A 149 19.86 -13.21 23.63
CA GLN A 149 19.21 -14.28 24.40
C GLN A 149 17.69 -14.08 24.50
N GLU A 150 17.23 -12.86 24.70
CA GLU A 150 15.81 -12.54 24.88
C GLU A 150 15.06 -12.54 23.54
N LEU A 151 15.72 -12.17 22.44
CA LEU A 151 15.10 -11.99 21.13
C LEU A 151 15.25 -13.22 20.21
N ARG A 152 16.11 -14.19 20.54
CA ARG A 152 16.44 -15.36 19.70
C ARG A 152 15.22 -16.11 19.16
N ASP A 153 14.24 -16.37 20.03
CA ASP A 153 13.05 -17.15 19.65
C ASP A 153 11.89 -16.25 19.19
N LYS A 154 12.03 -14.93 19.35
CA LYS A 154 11.01 -13.94 19.00
C LYS A 154 11.22 -13.34 17.61
N VAL A 155 12.46 -13.32 17.11
CA VAL A 155 12.81 -12.73 15.82
C VAL A 155 13.05 -13.81 14.78
N ALA A 156 12.39 -13.67 13.63
CA ALA A 156 12.54 -14.58 12.49
C ALA A 156 13.74 -14.20 11.60
N GLY A 157 14.09 -12.92 11.56
CA GLY A 157 15.20 -12.42 10.75
C GLY A 157 15.27 -10.89 10.73
N LEU A 158 16.37 -10.39 10.16
CA LEU A 158 16.63 -8.96 9.93
C LEU A 158 17.00 -8.75 8.46
N ALA A 159 16.26 -7.89 7.77
CA ALA A 159 16.61 -7.39 6.44
C ALA A 159 16.96 -5.89 6.52
N LEU A 160 17.96 -5.50 5.76
CA LEU A 160 18.60 -4.18 5.87
C LEU A 160 18.52 -3.48 4.52
N VAL A 161 18.07 -2.23 4.55
CA VAL A 161 17.89 -1.41 3.35
C VAL A 161 18.68 -0.13 3.54
N GLN A 162 19.78 0.00 2.79
CA GLN A 162 20.64 1.19 2.81
C GLN A 162 21.13 1.58 4.22
N SER A 163 21.41 0.60 5.08
CA SER A 163 21.96 0.83 6.42
C SER A 163 23.46 1.08 6.33
N PRO A 164 23.99 2.21 6.83
CA PRO A 164 25.42 2.42 6.92
C PRO A 164 25.98 1.55 8.05
N TRP A 165 26.57 0.42 7.69
CA TRP A 165 27.28 -0.47 8.62
C TRP A 165 28.67 0.07 8.99
N TRP A 166 29.17 1.01 8.19
CA TRP A 166 30.42 1.71 8.39
C TRP A 166 30.22 3.20 8.03
N HIS A 167 30.86 4.06 8.81
CA HIS A 167 30.94 5.52 8.74
C HIS A 167 30.58 6.18 7.38
N THR A 168 29.78 7.24 7.40
CA THR A 168 29.70 8.19 6.27
C THR A 168 30.89 9.15 6.38
N TYR A 169 31.94 8.96 5.58
CA TYR A 169 32.94 10.01 5.39
C TYR A 169 32.29 11.17 4.63
N SER A 170 32.17 12.34 5.25
CA SER A 170 32.08 13.58 4.48
C SER A 170 33.44 13.85 3.85
N ILE A 171 33.48 13.87 2.52
CA ILE A 171 34.57 14.44 1.72
C ILE A 171 34.42 15.96 1.74
#